data_AF-A0A6P0Z9P2-F1
#
_entry.id   AF-A0A6P0Z9P2-F1
#
_cell.length_a   1.000
_cell.length_b   1.000
_cell.length_c   1.000
_cell.angle_alpha   90.00
_cell.angle_beta   90.00
_cell.angle_gamma   90.00
#
_symmetry.space_group_name_H-M   'P 1'
#
loop_
_entity.id
_entity.type
_entity.pdbx_description
1 polymer ?
#
loop_
_entity_poly.entity_id
_entity_poly.type
_entity_poly.pdbx_seq_one_letter_code
_entity_poly.pdbx_strand_id
1 'polypeptide(L)'
;SVLIAPDADYSQPGHTRVIYYQRLHNHFAQFEKQEFIVLETELIRLATALMKNIMRQPNELSHFQRYHQDTSHIRDIMVCTHGNIDAACARFGFPIYKTLKNKYATQSGGTLRVWRCSHFGGHKFAPTLIDLPTGQYWGHLEPDVLDTLVHRRGNVSQLRSHYRGWSGLSKFEQIAERDIWMQQGWDWLSYHKSGKTFRKGLTGIKRYLYPLLKWVPLKRVQGFLQQWTDDAIWAEVSIDFTSPDQTVSGTYQARIEICGEVTTAAKSPKKGEEIQLAAVPQYRVSRLEKKVGDRPKVSSQ
;
A
#
# COMPACT_ATOMS: atom_id res chain seq x y z
N SER A 1 -4.08 11.28 -3.68
CA SER A 1 -3.84 11.95 -2.39
C SER A 1 -4.85 11.44 -1.38
N VAL A 2 -4.50 11.42 -0.10
CA VAL A 2 -5.41 11.08 1.00
C VAL A 2 -5.57 12.34 1.84
N LEU A 3 -6.80 12.73 2.13
CA LEU A 3 -7.08 13.87 3.02
C LEU A 3 -7.13 13.36 4.45
N ILE A 4 -6.46 14.06 5.35
CA ILE A 4 -6.40 13.75 6.77
C ILE A 4 -7.41 14.66 7.48
N ALA A 5 -8.25 14.08 8.34
CA ALA A 5 -9.13 14.89 9.18
C ALA A 5 -8.28 15.61 10.24
N PRO A 6 -8.57 16.89 10.55
CA PRO A 6 -7.89 17.60 11.63
C PRO A 6 -7.94 16.83 12.95
N ASP A 7 -6.82 16.77 13.65
CA ASP A 7 -6.67 16.11 14.96
C ASP A 7 -5.98 17.11 15.88
N ALA A 8 -6.61 17.43 17.02
CA ALA A 8 -6.14 18.48 17.92
C ALA A 8 -4.74 18.20 18.48
N ASP A 9 -4.34 16.93 18.59
CA ASP A 9 -3.01 16.57 19.09
C ASP A 9 -1.90 16.85 18.06
N TYR A 10 -2.26 16.96 16.78
CA TYR A 10 -1.29 17.03 15.68
C TYR A 10 -1.46 18.25 14.76
N SER A 11 -2.53 19.03 14.92
CA SER A 11 -2.86 20.18 14.07
C SER A 11 -2.62 21.51 14.80
N GLN A 12 -2.18 22.53 14.04
CA GLN A 12 -1.98 23.89 14.54
C GLN A 12 -2.91 24.85 13.80
N PRO A 13 -3.64 25.75 14.47
CA PRO A 13 -4.46 26.75 13.80
C PRO A 13 -3.67 27.60 12.79
N GLY A 14 -4.28 27.89 11.64
CA GLY A 14 -3.67 28.67 10.55
C GLY A 14 -2.54 27.96 9.78
N HIS A 15 -2.28 26.68 10.09
CA HIS A 15 -1.27 25.88 9.44
C HIS A 15 -1.86 24.61 8.84
N THR A 16 -1.29 24.18 7.71
CA THR A 16 -1.59 22.90 7.07
C THR A 16 -0.41 21.96 7.21
N ARG A 17 -0.69 20.75 7.72
CA ARG A 17 0.28 19.66 7.74
C ARG A 17 0.22 18.90 6.42
N VAL A 18 1.36 18.75 5.77
CA VAL A 18 1.52 17.96 4.54
C VAL A 18 2.50 16.83 4.84
N ILE A 19 2.02 15.59 4.75
CA ILE A 19 2.86 14.40 4.85
C ILE A 19 2.97 13.80 3.45
N TYR A 20 4.20 13.72 2.95
CA TYR A 20 4.53 13.29 1.61
C TYR A 20 5.34 12.00 1.67
N TYR A 21 4.82 10.95 1.05
CA TYR A 21 5.47 9.64 0.96
C TYR A 21 5.89 9.40 -0.49
N GLN A 22 7.19 9.17 -0.71
CA GLN A 22 7.76 8.95 -2.02
C GLN A 22 8.48 7.62 -2.13
N ARG A 23 8.30 6.95 -3.27
CA ARG A 23 9.15 5.82 -3.67
C ARG A 23 10.31 6.36 -4.49
N LEU A 24 11.53 6.28 -3.98
CA LEU A 24 12.73 6.69 -4.74
C LEU A 24 13.26 5.59 -5.65
N HIS A 25 13.14 4.33 -5.25
CA HIS A 25 13.74 3.19 -5.94
C HIS A 25 12.68 2.13 -6.31
N ASN A 26 12.96 1.39 -7.39
CA ASN A 26 12.11 0.25 -7.75
C ASN A 26 12.25 -0.90 -6.74
N HIS A 27 13.45 -1.13 -6.23
CA HIS A 27 13.73 -2.12 -5.19
C HIS A 27 13.78 -1.41 -3.84
N PHE A 28 12.76 -1.60 -3.01
CA PHE A 28 12.59 -0.82 -1.78
C PHE A 28 11.79 -1.58 -0.72
N ALA A 29 11.91 -1.17 0.54
CA ALA A 29 11.15 -1.75 1.65
C ALA A 29 10.03 -0.82 2.16
N GLN A 30 10.29 0.49 2.14
CA GLN A 30 9.38 1.51 2.65
C GLN A 30 9.52 2.82 1.87
N PHE A 31 8.46 3.63 1.89
CA PHE A 31 8.46 4.95 1.28
C PHE A 31 9.31 5.92 2.12
N GLU A 32 9.99 6.83 1.45
CA GLU A 32 10.61 7.97 2.13
C GLU A 32 9.55 8.97 2.52
N LYS A 33 9.57 9.36 3.79
CA LYS A 33 8.64 10.30 4.38
C LYS A 33 9.29 11.68 4.46
N GLN A 34 8.56 12.68 3.98
CA GLN A 34 8.81 14.08 4.26
C GLN A 34 7.56 14.69 4.87
N GLU A 35 7.74 15.61 5.81
CA GLU A 35 6.62 16.25 6.49
C GLU A 35 6.87 17.73 6.67
N PHE A 36 5.85 18.52 6.37
CA PHE A 36 5.91 19.98 6.45
C PHE A 36 4.70 20.49 7.22
N ILE A 37 4.91 21.51 8.06
CA ILE A 37 3.84 22.32 8.64
C ILE A 37 3.99 23.72 8.06
N VAL A 38 3.13 24.08 7.12
CA VAL A 38 3.19 25.36 6.41
C VAL A 38 2.00 26.23 6.78
N LEU A 39 2.12 27.54 6.58
CA LEU A 39 0.96 28.43 6.59
C LEU A 39 -0.03 27.99 5.51
N GLU A 40 -1.34 28.17 5.74
CA GLU A 40 -2.37 27.81 4.76
C GLU A 40 -2.16 28.47 3.39
N THR A 41 -1.66 29.70 3.38
CA THR A 41 -1.33 30.47 2.17
C THR A 41 -0.18 29.85 1.35
N GLU A 42 0.68 29.05 1.97
CA GLU A 42 1.84 28.43 1.35
C GLU A 42 1.56 27.02 0.82
N LEU A 43 0.39 26.44 1.12
CA LEU A 43 0.02 25.08 0.75
C LEU A 43 0.14 24.81 -0.76
N ILE A 44 -0.40 25.70 -1.59
CA ILE A 44 -0.39 25.53 -3.05
C ILE A 44 1.03 25.63 -3.61
N ARG A 45 1.88 26.50 -3.05
CA ARG A 45 3.29 26.63 -3.44
C ARG A 45 4.07 25.37 -3.07
N LEU A 46 3.89 24.85 -1.85
CA LEU A 46 4.51 23.58 -1.42
C LEU A 46 4.05 22.41 -2.30
N ALA A 47 2.74 22.27 -2.53
CA ALA A 47 2.19 21.19 -3.36
C ALA A 47 2.76 21.24 -4.79
N THR A 48 2.88 22.45 -5.36
CA THR A 48 3.50 22.67 -6.67
C THR A 48 4.99 22.31 -6.67
N ALA A 49 5.74 22.70 -5.63
CA ALA A 49 7.15 22.36 -5.49
C ALA A 49 7.37 20.85 -5.39
N LEU A 50 6.58 20.14 -4.58
CA LEU A 50 6.59 18.68 -4.46
C LEU A 50 6.27 18.00 -5.81
N MET A 51 5.23 18.47 -6.51
CA MET A 51 4.89 17.94 -7.84
C MET A 51 6.01 18.13 -8.86
N LYS A 52 6.60 19.33 -8.94
CA LYS A 52 7.73 19.61 -9.83
C LYS A 52 8.94 18.74 -9.47
N ASN A 53 9.20 18.51 -8.18
CA ASN A 53 10.26 17.60 -7.72
C ASN A 53 10.04 16.16 -8.22
N ILE A 54 8.81 15.63 -8.13
CA ILE A 54 8.46 14.30 -8.67
C ILE A 54 8.72 14.22 -10.18
N MET A 55 8.38 15.29 -10.89
CA MET A 55 8.58 15.40 -12.33
C MET A 55 10.04 15.69 -12.73
N ARG A 56 10.97 15.76 -11.76
CA ARG A 56 12.39 16.13 -11.94
C ARG A 56 12.54 17.48 -12.65
N GLN A 57 11.66 18.42 -12.34
CA GLN A 57 11.70 19.79 -12.85
C GLN A 57 12.35 20.73 -11.82
N PRO A 58 12.93 21.86 -12.26
CA PRO A 58 13.35 22.93 -11.37
C PRO A 58 12.21 23.34 -10.44
N ASN A 59 12.49 23.43 -9.15
CA ASN A 59 11.49 23.66 -8.12
C ASN A 59 12.08 24.44 -6.94
N GLU A 60 11.20 24.96 -6.10
CA GLU A 60 11.53 25.77 -4.93
C GLU A 60 11.41 24.97 -3.62
N LEU A 61 11.52 23.64 -3.66
CA LEU A 61 11.26 22.80 -2.47
C LEU A 61 12.22 23.13 -1.32
N SER A 62 13.45 23.58 -1.63
CA SER A 62 14.44 24.04 -0.64
C SER A 62 13.92 25.21 0.21
N HIS A 63 13.08 26.10 -0.32
CA HIS A 63 12.46 27.19 0.46
C HIS A 63 11.59 26.66 1.60
N PHE A 64 11.07 25.44 1.46
CA PHE A 64 10.21 24.81 2.46
C PHE A 64 10.97 24.03 3.53
N GLN A 65 12.31 23.97 3.46
CA GLN A 65 13.11 23.25 4.45
C GLN A 65 12.91 23.79 5.87
N ARG A 66 12.63 25.09 6.01
CA ARG A 66 12.30 25.72 7.30
C ARG A 66 10.99 25.22 7.94
N TYR A 67 10.11 24.62 7.15
CA TYR A 67 8.83 24.06 7.59
C TYR A 67 8.92 22.53 7.80
N HIS A 68 10.06 21.93 7.43
CA HIS A 68 10.28 20.49 7.51
C HIS A 68 10.24 20.03 8.97
N GLN A 69 9.63 18.87 9.20
CA GLN A 69 9.52 18.23 10.51
C GLN A 69 10.37 16.96 10.51
N ASP A 70 11.16 16.75 11.57
CA ASP A 70 11.85 15.48 11.75
C ASP A 70 10.91 14.43 12.32
N THR A 71 10.25 13.71 11.42
CA THR A 71 9.24 12.69 11.76
C THR A 71 9.49 11.37 11.03
N SER A 72 10.71 11.17 10.54
CA SER A 72 11.16 9.97 9.82
C SER A 72 11.00 8.69 10.65
N HIS A 73 11.17 8.82 11.97
CA HIS A 73 11.02 7.76 12.97
C HIS A 73 9.56 7.46 13.35
N ILE A 74 8.59 8.28 12.91
CA ILE A 74 7.18 8.15 13.28
C ILE A 74 6.43 7.31 12.25
N ARG A 75 5.85 6.20 12.71
CA ARG A 75 4.90 5.38 11.95
C ARG A 75 3.53 6.06 11.92
N ASP A 76 2.90 6.12 10.75
CA ASP A 76 1.58 6.72 10.56
C ASP A 76 0.57 5.67 10.10
N ILE A 77 -0.49 5.48 10.89
CA ILE A 77 -1.63 4.63 10.54
C ILE A 77 -2.79 5.51 10.08
N MET A 78 -3.22 5.35 8.84
CA MET A 78 -4.30 6.11 8.23
C MET A 78 -5.58 5.27 8.17
N VAL A 79 -6.56 5.56 9.02
CA VAL A 79 -7.82 4.80 9.10
C VAL A 79 -8.92 5.51 8.31
N CYS A 80 -9.52 4.81 7.34
CA CYS A 80 -10.63 5.37 6.58
C CYS A 80 -11.87 5.48 7.48
N THR A 81 -12.35 6.71 7.70
CA THR A 81 -13.60 6.97 8.47
C THR A 81 -14.63 7.75 7.65
N HIS A 82 -14.42 7.85 6.33
CA HIS A 82 -15.26 8.64 5.45
C HIS A 82 -16.61 7.94 5.18
N GLY A 83 -17.72 8.57 5.55
CA GLY A 83 -19.08 8.04 5.39
C GLY A 83 -19.83 8.41 4.11
N ASN A 84 -19.37 9.42 3.35
CA ASN A 84 -20.13 9.87 2.17
C ASN A 84 -20.02 8.92 0.97
N ILE A 85 -18.95 8.14 0.88
CA ILE A 85 -18.76 7.15 -0.19
C ILE A 85 -19.28 5.78 0.26
N ASP A 86 -19.10 5.43 1.54
CA ASP A 86 -19.51 4.15 2.07
C ASP A 86 -19.79 4.23 3.57
N ALA A 87 -20.99 3.81 3.98
CA ALA A 87 -21.41 3.84 5.38
C ALA A 87 -20.61 2.87 6.26
N ALA A 88 -20.06 1.78 5.70
CA ALA A 88 -19.29 0.78 6.43
C ALA A 88 -17.96 1.35 6.92
N CYS A 89 -17.26 2.18 6.13
CA CYS A 89 -16.04 2.84 6.59
C CYS A 89 -16.30 3.80 7.76
N ALA A 90 -17.38 4.59 7.72
CA ALA A 90 -17.74 5.44 8.85
C ALA A 90 -18.15 4.62 10.09
N ARG A 91 -18.99 3.59 9.90
CA ARG A 91 -19.54 2.76 10.98
C ARG A 91 -18.47 1.91 11.68
N PHE A 92 -17.63 1.22 10.90
CA PHE A 92 -16.66 0.25 11.43
C PHE A 92 -15.25 0.82 11.56
N GLY A 93 -14.88 1.84 10.77
CA GLY A 93 -13.55 2.44 10.82
C GLY A 93 -13.32 3.28 12.06
N PHE A 94 -14.33 4.01 12.53
CA PHE A 94 -14.19 4.89 13.69
C PHE A 94 -13.87 4.14 15.01
N PRO A 95 -14.53 3.00 15.33
CA PRO A 95 -14.13 2.16 16.47
C PRO A 95 -12.68 1.67 16.41
N ILE A 96 -12.21 1.26 15.24
CA ILE A 96 -10.81 0.85 15.02
C ILE A 96 -9.85 2.03 15.23
N TYR A 97 -10.15 3.20 14.64
CA TYR A 97 -9.39 4.44 14.86
C TYR A 97 -9.27 4.78 16.35
N LYS A 98 -10.40 4.79 17.08
CA LYS A 98 -10.43 5.14 18.50
C LYS A 98 -9.57 4.19 19.33
N THR A 99 -9.64 2.89 19.04
CA THR A 99 -8.82 1.87 19.73
C THR A 99 -7.34 2.09 19.43
N LEU A 100 -6.97 2.26 18.16
CA LEU A 100 -5.60 2.52 17.73
C LEU A 100 -5.02 3.80 18.38
N LYS A 101 -5.77 4.90 18.35
CA LYS A 101 -5.37 6.18 18.93
C LYS A 101 -5.22 6.09 20.45
N ASN A 102 -6.29 5.67 21.15
CA ASN A 102 -6.35 5.80 22.61
C ASN A 102 -5.53 4.75 23.36
N LYS A 103 -5.37 3.55 22.79
CA LYS A 103 -4.61 2.47 23.41
C LYS A 103 -3.15 2.47 22.96
N TYR A 104 -2.90 2.54 21.65
CA TYR A 104 -1.56 2.26 21.13
C TYR A 104 -0.75 3.52 20.83
N ALA A 105 -1.35 4.54 20.21
CA ALA A 105 -0.62 5.77 19.87
C ALA A 105 -0.18 6.52 21.14
N THR A 106 -1.07 6.64 22.14
CA THR A 106 -0.78 7.24 23.46
C THR A 106 0.35 6.55 24.20
N GLN A 107 0.49 5.22 24.06
CA GLN A 107 1.52 4.42 24.72
C GLN A 107 2.84 4.36 23.93
N SER A 108 2.88 4.87 22.70
CA SER A 108 4.02 4.74 21.80
C SER A 108 5.19 5.69 22.08
N GLY A 109 5.03 6.63 23.02
CA GLY A 109 6.03 7.67 23.28
C GLY A 109 6.28 8.59 22.08
N GLY A 110 5.28 8.78 21.21
CA GLY A 110 5.38 9.63 20.02
C GLY A 110 5.87 8.92 18.75
N THR A 111 6.17 7.62 18.80
CA THR A 111 6.65 6.85 17.64
C THR A 111 5.53 6.34 16.73
N LEU A 112 4.27 6.43 17.16
CA LEU A 112 3.09 6.06 16.37
C LEU A 112 2.05 7.17 16.38
N ARG A 113 1.59 7.58 15.20
CA ARG A 113 0.40 8.42 15.03
C ARG A 113 -0.69 7.67 14.29
N VAL A 114 -1.92 7.92 14.68
CA VAL A 114 -3.11 7.33 14.09
C VAL A 114 -4.01 8.46 13.63
N TRP A 115 -4.41 8.41 12.37
CA TRP A 115 -5.14 9.46 11.69
C TRP A 115 -6.47 8.94 11.20
N ARG A 116 -7.48 9.81 11.23
CA ARG A 116 -8.68 9.64 10.42
C ARG A 116 -8.39 10.19 9.02
N CYS A 117 -8.79 9.45 8.00
CA CYS A 117 -8.57 9.88 6.63
C CYS A 117 -9.78 9.66 5.71
N SER A 118 -9.71 10.33 4.54
CA SER A 118 -10.65 10.14 3.44
C SER A 118 -10.51 8.75 2.81
N HIS A 119 -11.48 8.40 1.98
CA HIS A 119 -11.46 7.16 1.23
C HIS A 119 -10.23 7.04 0.32
N PHE A 120 -9.61 5.86 0.30
CA PHE A 120 -8.44 5.53 -0.54
C PHE A 120 -8.64 4.22 -1.34
N GLY A 121 -9.89 3.81 -1.55
CA GLY A 121 -10.23 2.56 -2.24
C GLY A 121 -10.39 1.35 -1.32
N GLY A 122 -11.12 0.35 -1.80
CA GLY A 122 -11.34 -0.91 -1.08
C GLY A 122 -12.33 -0.81 0.08
N HIS A 123 -13.37 0.03 -0.02
CA HIS A 123 -14.41 0.15 1.01
C HIS A 123 -15.16 -1.17 1.27
N LYS A 124 -15.25 -2.06 0.27
CA LYS A 124 -15.76 -3.42 0.44
C LYS A 124 -14.98 -4.25 1.47
N PHE A 125 -13.76 -3.82 1.79
CA PHE A 125 -12.91 -4.41 2.83
C PHE A 125 -12.96 -3.58 4.12
N ALA A 126 -13.97 -2.74 4.34
CA ALA A 126 -14.07 -1.97 5.57
C ALA A 126 -14.14 -2.88 6.80
N PRO A 127 -13.57 -2.46 7.95
CA PRO A 127 -12.75 -1.25 8.12
C PRO A 127 -11.35 -1.40 7.49
N THR A 128 -10.87 -0.33 6.85
CA THR A 128 -9.57 -0.30 6.16
C THR A 128 -8.61 0.71 6.76
N LEU A 129 -7.31 0.38 6.74
CA LEU A 129 -6.25 1.34 7.02
C LEU A 129 -5.05 1.15 6.10
N ILE A 130 -4.22 2.20 6.02
CA ILE A 130 -2.87 2.18 5.44
C ILE A 130 -1.88 2.29 6.58
N ASP A 131 -0.86 1.44 6.58
CA ASP A 131 0.26 1.46 7.52
C ASP A 131 1.50 2.03 6.82
N LEU A 132 1.96 3.22 7.21
CA LEU A 132 3.06 3.98 6.61
C LEU A 132 4.21 4.16 7.63
N PRO A 133 5.48 4.23 7.18
CA PRO A 133 5.96 4.39 5.81
C PRO A 133 6.04 3.10 5.00
N THR A 134 5.80 1.94 5.60
CA THR A 134 6.01 0.65 4.93
C THR A 134 4.98 0.36 3.84
N GLY A 135 3.79 0.95 3.85
CA GLY A 135 2.84 0.93 2.73
C GLY A 135 1.94 -0.31 2.67
N GLN A 136 1.63 -0.93 3.80
CA GLN A 136 0.69 -2.07 3.84
C GLN A 136 -0.75 -1.57 3.85
N TYR A 137 -1.59 -2.22 3.03
CA TYR A 137 -3.04 -2.05 3.09
C TYR A 137 -3.67 -3.16 3.92
N TRP A 138 -4.58 -2.75 4.80
CA TRP A 138 -5.34 -3.65 5.66
C TRP A 138 -6.84 -3.46 5.46
N GLY A 139 -7.61 -4.51 5.70
CA GLY A 139 -9.06 -4.55 5.55
C GLY A 139 -9.70 -5.56 6.49
N HIS A 140 -11.02 -5.48 6.63
CA HIS A 140 -11.83 -6.31 7.51
C HIS A 140 -11.27 -6.37 8.94
N LEU A 141 -10.64 -5.29 9.40
CA LEU A 141 -9.93 -5.31 10.68
C LEU A 141 -10.89 -5.48 11.85
N GLU A 142 -10.51 -6.33 12.78
CA GLU A 142 -11.21 -6.59 14.02
C GLU A 142 -10.35 -6.14 15.21
N PRO A 143 -10.95 -5.82 16.38
CA PRO A 143 -10.21 -5.31 17.53
C PRO A 143 -9.14 -6.27 18.09
N ASP A 144 -9.37 -7.58 17.97
CA ASP A 144 -8.51 -8.65 18.48
C ASP A 144 -7.18 -8.75 17.75
N VAL A 145 -7.15 -8.46 16.44
CA VAL A 145 -5.91 -8.51 15.64
C VAL A 145 -5.03 -7.26 15.77
N LEU A 146 -5.51 -6.21 16.45
CA LEU A 146 -4.80 -4.93 16.52
C LEU A 146 -3.49 -5.00 17.30
N ASP A 147 -3.38 -5.81 18.37
CA ASP A 147 -2.14 -5.91 19.14
C ASP A 147 -1.01 -6.52 18.29
N THR A 148 -1.33 -7.62 17.61
CA THR A 148 -0.46 -8.32 16.65
C THR A 148 -0.01 -7.36 15.52
N LEU A 149 -0.94 -6.60 14.93
CA LEU A 149 -0.66 -5.66 13.85
C LEU A 149 0.20 -4.45 14.29
N VAL A 150 -0.12 -3.86 15.43
CA VAL A 150 0.59 -2.67 15.92
C VAL A 150 1.98 -3.03 16.38
N HIS A 151 2.12 -4.07 17.21
CA HIS A 151 3.43 -4.44 17.73
C HIS A 151 4.28 -5.25 16.74
N ARG A 152 3.70 -5.66 15.60
CA ARG A 152 4.36 -6.48 14.57
C ARG A 152 5.04 -7.71 15.19
N ARG A 153 4.32 -8.38 16.08
CA ARG A 153 4.79 -9.54 16.84
C ARG A 153 3.73 -10.63 16.82
N GLY A 154 4.12 -11.88 17.12
CA GLY A 154 3.22 -13.03 17.12
C GLY A 154 3.01 -13.62 15.72
N ASN A 155 2.01 -14.50 15.60
CA ASN A 155 1.82 -15.31 14.40
C ASN A 155 1.11 -14.51 13.27
N VAL A 156 1.81 -14.32 12.15
CA VAL A 156 1.30 -13.58 10.98
C VAL A 156 0.06 -14.22 10.34
N SER A 157 -0.18 -15.51 10.55
CA SER A 157 -1.38 -16.19 10.01
C SER A 157 -2.69 -15.59 10.53
N GLN A 158 -2.71 -15.04 11.75
CA GLN A 158 -3.86 -14.31 12.31
C GLN A 158 -4.25 -13.09 11.48
N LEU A 159 -3.30 -12.55 10.72
CA LEU A 159 -3.47 -11.34 9.92
C LEU A 159 -3.72 -11.63 8.43
N ARG A 160 -3.69 -12.90 8.01
CA ARG A 160 -3.74 -13.27 6.60
C ARG A 160 -5.01 -12.80 5.89
N SER A 161 -6.17 -12.93 6.55
CA SER A 161 -7.48 -12.48 6.06
C SER A 161 -7.62 -10.97 6.02
N HIS A 162 -6.82 -10.25 6.83
CA HIS A 162 -6.88 -8.79 6.95
C HIS A 162 -5.88 -8.08 6.02
N TYR A 163 -4.89 -8.80 5.51
CA TYR A 163 -3.86 -8.25 4.65
C TYR A 163 -4.32 -8.12 3.20
N ARG A 164 -4.46 -6.88 2.72
CA ARG A 164 -4.88 -6.59 1.34
C ARG A 164 -3.71 -6.61 0.35
N GLY A 165 -2.50 -6.35 0.84
CA GLY A 165 -1.28 -6.29 0.02
C GLY A 165 -0.41 -5.08 0.29
N TRP A 166 0.78 -5.10 -0.30
CA TRP A 166 1.77 -4.03 -0.22
C TRP A 166 1.67 -3.07 -1.42
N SER A 167 1.60 -1.76 -1.15
CA SER A 167 1.40 -0.74 -2.18
C SER A 167 2.55 -0.62 -3.20
N GLY A 168 3.71 -1.21 -2.90
CA GLY A 168 4.87 -1.23 -3.80
C GLY A 168 4.73 -2.17 -5.00
N LEU A 169 3.72 -3.03 -5.01
CA LEU A 169 3.52 -4.11 -5.99
C LEU A 169 2.18 -4.02 -6.72
N SER A 170 2.08 -4.67 -7.88
CA SER A 170 0.82 -4.82 -8.62
C SER A 170 -0.03 -5.98 -8.11
N LYS A 171 -1.27 -6.12 -8.62
CA LYS A 171 -2.28 -7.07 -8.11
C LYS A 171 -1.75 -8.49 -7.87
N PHE A 172 -1.15 -9.13 -8.89
CA PHE A 172 -0.68 -10.53 -8.78
C PHE A 172 0.57 -10.66 -7.91
N GLU A 173 1.44 -9.65 -7.95
CA GLU A 173 2.64 -9.59 -7.11
C GLU A 173 2.29 -9.45 -5.63
N GLN A 174 1.26 -8.66 -5.28
CA GLN A 174 0.75 -8.56 -3.90
C GLN A 174 0.23 -9.91 -3.37
N ILE A 175 -0.39 -10.73 -4.22
CA ILE A 175 -0.87 -12.08 -3.84
C ILE A 175 0.30 -12.99 -3.50
N ALA A 176 1.35 -12.99 -4.34
CA ALA A 176 2.57 -13.75 -4.07
C ALA A 176 3.30 -13.22 -2.82
N GLU A 177 3.41 -11.91 -2.67
CA GLU A 177 4.10 -11.27 -1.55
C GLU A 177 3.45 -11.60 -0.21
N ARG A 178 2.11 -11.66 -0.13
CA ARG A 178 1.41 -12.14 1.07
C ARG A 178 1.82 -13.56 1.44
N ASP A 179 1.83 -14.47 0.48
CA ASP A 179 2.13 -15.89 0.75
C ASP A 179 3.63 -16.06 1.12
N ILE A 180 4.52 -15.23 0.59
CA ILE A 180 5.92 -15.14 1.06
C ILE A 180 5.96 -14.61 2.50
N TRP A 181 5.21 -13.55 2.80
CA TRP A 181 5.11 -13.00 4.16
C TRP A 181 4.62 -14.03 5.17
N MET A 182 3.67 -14.89 4.79
CA MET A 182 3.21 -16.00 5.63
C MET A 182 4.32 -17.02 5.96
N GLN A 183 5.30 -17.20 5.07
CA GLN A 183 6.45 -18.09 5.30
C GLN A 183 7.58 -17.42 6.07
N GLN A 184 7.82 -16.13 5.82
CA GLN A 184 8.98 -15.41 6.35
C GLN A 184 8.70 -14.64 7.65
N GLY A 185 7.43 -14.41 7.99
CA GLY A 185 7.05 -13.66 9.19
C GLY A 185 7.36 -12.17 9.09
N TRP A 186 7.42 -11.49 10.23
CA TRP A 186 7.48 -10.03 10.32
C TRP A 186 8.69 -9.39 9.63
N ASP A 187 9.85 -10.06 9.65
CA ASP A 187 11.09 -9.55 9.07
C ASP A 187 10.95 -9.24 7.58
N TRP A 188 10.09 -9.98 6.87
CA TRP A 188 9.83 -9.76 5.45
C TRP A 188 9.36 -8.34 5.13
N LEU A 189 8.74 -7.62 6.08
CA LEU A 189 8.30 -6.25 5.87
C LEU A 189 9.47 -5.26 5.73
N SER A 190 10.66 -5.58 6.26
CA SER A 190 11.86 -4.75 6.11
C SER A 190 12.71 -5.10 4.88
N TYR A 191 12.40 -6.18 4.17
CA TYR A 191 13.17 -6.58 2.99
C TYR A 191 12.96 -5.58 1.86
N HIS A 192 14.05 -5.20 1.19
CA HIS A 192 13.98 -4.49 -0.07
C HIS A 192 13.44 -5.46 -1.11
N LYS A 193 12.40 -5.06 -1.84
CA LYS A 193 11.77 -5.95 -2.81
C LYS A 193 11.22 -5.19 -4.01
N SER A 194 11.15 -5.91 -5.12
CA SER A 194 10.49 -5.49 -6.35
C SER A 194 9.80 -6.66 -7.00
N GLY A 195 8.71 -6.40 -7.74
CA GLY A 195 7.92 -7.44 -8.37
C GLY A 195 7.81 -7.25 -9.87
N LYS A 196 7.68 -8.38 -10.57
CA LYS A 196 7.47 -8.39 -12.01
C LYS A 196 6.53 -9.53 -12.41
N THR A 197 5.37 -9.15 -12.93
CA THR A 197 4.49 -10.07 -13.65
C THR A 197 5.02 -10.26 -15.07
N PHE A 198 5.54 -11.45 -15.39
CA PHE A 198 6.19 -11.71 -16.67
C PHE A 198 5.34 -12.56 -17.63
N ARG A 199 4.33 -13.29 -17.14
CA ARG A 199 3.31 -13.96 -17.96
C ARG A 199 1.92 -13.81 -17.34
N LYS A 200 0.90 -13.76 -18.21
CA LYS A 200 -0.52 -13.71 -17.82
C LYS A 200 -1.35 -14.55 -18.79
N GLY A 201 -2.33 -15.28 -18.26
CA GLY A 201 -3.38 -15.94 -19.03
C GLY A 201 -4.49 -14.95 -19.39
N LEU A 202 -4.31 -14.21 -20.48
CA LEU A 202 -5.30 -13.22 -20.94
C LEU A 202 -6.46 -13.87 -21.69
N THR A 203 -7.66 -13.34 -21.51
CA THR A 203 -8.89 -13.80 -22.17
C THR A 203 -9.34 -12.83 -23.27
N GLY A 204 -10.12 -13.34 -24.22
CA GLY A 204 -10.71 -12.55 -25.31
C GLY A 204 -9.68 -11.83 -26.19
N ILE A 205 -10.05 -10.64 -26.68
CA ILE A 205 -9.23 -9.84 -27.61
C ILE A 205 -7.88 -9.41 -27.02
N LYS A 206 -7.77 -9.36 -25.68
CA LYS A 206 -6.55 -9.00 -24.96
C LYS A 206 -5.38 -9.93 -25.28
N ARG A 207 -5.67 -11.21 -25.54
CA ARG A 207 -4.67 -12.22 -25.90
C ARG A 207 -3.88 -11.83 -27.16
N TYR A 208 -4.53 -11.17 -28.12
CA TYR A 208 -3.94 -10.79 -29.40
C TYR A 208 -3.36 -9.38 -29.38
N LEU A 209 -4.05 -8.43 -28.73
CA LEU A 209 -3.64 -7.02 -28.71
C LEU A 209 -2.52 -6.73 -27.70
N TYR A 210 -2.51 -7.39 -26.54
CA TYR A 210 -1.53 -7.08 -25.48
C TYR A 210 -0.07 -7.31 -25.90
N PRO A 211 0.30 -8.41 -26.59
CA PRO A 211 1.68 -8.60 -27.05
C PRO A 211 2.18 -7.48 -27.95
N LEU A 212 1.31 -6.90 -28.79
CA LEU A 212 1.63 -5.79 -29.67
C LEU A 212 1.75 -4.46 -28.89
N LEU A 213 0.79 -4.19 -27.99
CA LEU A 213 0.72 -2.94 -27.24
C LEU A 213 1.80 -2.81 -26.16
N LYS A 214 2.34 -3.92 -25.63
CA LYS A 214 3.39 -3.89 -24.59
C LYS A 214 4.70 -3.25 -25.07
N TRP A 215 4.94 -3.20 -26.39
CA TRP A 215 6.13 -2.59 -26.97
C TRP A 215 6.07 -1.06 -27.06
N VAL A 216 4.92 -0.45 -26.78
CA VAL A 216 4.76 1.00 -26.79
C VAL A 216 5.51 1.60 -25.57
N PRO A 217 6.56 2.42 -25.78
CA PRO A 217 7.46 2.87 -24.72
C PRO A 217 6.91 4.08 -23.93
N LEU A 218 5.60 4.11 -23.66
CA LEU A 218 4.95 5.15 -22.87
C LEU A 218 4.60 4.61 -21.50
N LYS A 219 5.25 5.12 -20.44
CA LYS A 219 5.01 4.70 -19.03
C LYS A 219 3.52 4.77 -18.63
N ARG A 220 2.79 5.79 -19.11
CA ARG A 220 1.33 5.92 -18.89
C ARG A 220 0.53 4.78 -19.54
N VAL A 221 0.94 4.34 -20.73
CA VAL A 221 0.32 3.23 -21.46
C VAL A 221 0.61 1.90 -20.77
N GLN A 222 1.83 1.71 -20.25
CA GLN A 222 2.19 0.50 -19.50
C GLN A 222 1.36 0.31 -18.23
N GLY A 223 1.13 1.38 -17.45
CA GLY A 223 0.27 1.32 -16.26
C GLY A 223 -1.18 0.95 -16.60
N PHE A 224 -1.73 1.58 -17.66
CA PHE A 224 -3.07 1.25 -18.17
C PHE A 224 -3.16 -0.19 -18.67
N LEU A 225 -2.17 -0.68 -19.42
CA LEU A 225 -2.12 -2.06 -19.92
C LEU A 225 -2.03 -3.10 -18.79
N GLN A 226 -1.31 -2.77 -17.71
CA GLN A 226 -1.22 -3.65 -16.55
C GLN A 226 -2.58 -3.78 -15.86
N GLN A 227 -3.26 -2.66 -15.65
CA GLN A 227 -4.62 -2.64 -15.10
C GLN A 227 -5.64 -3.32 -16.03
N TRP A 228 -5.50 -3.15 -17.35
CA TRP A 228 -6.35 -3.79 -18.36
C TRP A 228 -6.23 -5.32 -18.36
N THR A 229 -5.14 -5.86 -17.81
CA THR A 229 -4.87 -7.30 -17.75
C THR A 229 -4.97 -7.87 -16.34
N ASP A 230 -5.66 -7.18 -15.44
CA ASP A 230 -5.88 -7.64 -14.06
C ASP A 230 -6.95 -8.73 -13.96
N ASP A 231 -7.75 -8.94 -15.00
CA ASP A 231 -8.74 -10.02 -15.12
C ASP A 231 -8.15 -11.32 -15.68
N ALA A 232 -6.82 -11.42 -15.78
CA ALA A 232 -6.16 -12.66 -16.20
C ALA A 232 -6.57 -13.84 -15.32
N ILE A 233 -6.77 -15.01 -15.94
CA ILE A 233 -7.17 -16.25 -15.24
C ILE A 233 -6.01 -16.89 -14.46
N TRP A 234 -4.78 -16.57 -14.86
CA TRP A 234 -3.55 -16.93 -14.17
C TRP A 234 -2.44 -15.92 -14.44
N ALA A 235 -1.42 -15.88 -13.59
CA ALA A 235 -0.22 -15.06 -13.78
C ALA A 235 1.02 -15.78 -13.25
N GLU A 236 2.17 -15.57 -13.90
CA GLU A 236 3.49 -15.92 -13.35
C GLU A 236 4.22 -14.63 -12.98
N VAL A 237 4.67 -14.57 -11.73
CA VAL A 237 5.31 -13.39 -11.14
C VAL A 237 6.65 -13.78 -10.52
N SER A 238 7.57 -12.82 -10.49
CA SER A 238 8.79 -12.89 -9.68
C SER A 238 8.81 -11.78 -8.65
N ILE A 239 9.30 -12.09 -7.44
CA ILE A 239 9.59 -11.11 -6.38
C ILE A 239 11.07 -11.21 -6.06
N ASP A 240 11.84 -10.22 -6.50
CA ASP A 240 13.25 -10.09 -6.14
C ASP A 240 13.34 -9.45 -4.76
N PHE A 241 14.23 -9.95 -3.91
CA PHE A 241 14.38 -9.46 -2.54
C PHE A 241 15.84 -9.37 -2.08
N THR A 242 16.08 -8.49 -1.13
CA THR A 242 17.35 -8.33 -0.42
C THR A 242 17.06 -7.99 1.04
N SER A 243 17.71 -8.69 1.98
CA SER A 243 17.62 -8.41 3.40
C SER A 243 18.16 -7.00 3.74
N PRO A 244 17.73 -6.38 4.84
CA PRO A 244 18.19 -5.04 5.24
C PRO A 244 19.71 -4.90 5.36
N ASP A 245 20.37 -5.95 5.85
CA ASP A 245 21.82 -6.07 6.03
C ASP A 245 22.56 -6.50 4.74
N GLN A 246 21.83 -6.70 3.64
CA GLN A 246 22.35 -7.11 2.33
C GLN A 246 23.04 -8.49 2.29
N THR A 247 22.90 -9.31 3.33
CA THR A 247 23.54 -10.62 3.41
C THR A 247 22.76 -11.73 2.69
N VAL A 248 21.45 -11.56 2.53
CA VAL A 248 20.55 -12.52 1.90
C VAL A 248 19.83 -11.86 0.73
N SER A 249 19.93 -12.46 -0.44
CA SER A 249 19.18 -12.03 -1.62
C SER A 249 18.70 -13.22 -2.45
N GLY A 250 17.73 -12.97 -3.32
CA GLY A 250 17.22 -13.97 -4.24
C GLY A 250 15.92 -13.55 -4.87
N THR A 251 15.26 -14.53 -5.47
CA THR A 251 14.01 -14.33 -6.21
C THR A 251 13.01 -15.41 -5.83
N TYR A 252 11.81 -15.01 -5.43
CA TYR A 252 10.67 -15.93 -5.43
C TYR A 252 10.03 -15.94 -6.80
N GLN A 253 9.65 -17.11 -7.31
CA GLN A 253 8.79 -17.27 -8.47
C GLN A 253 7.48 -17.90 -8.04
N ALA A 254 6.36 -17.30 -8.45
CA ALA A 254 5.05 -17.75 -8.06
C ALA A 254 4.11 -17.88 -9.27
N ARG A 255 3.22 -18.86 -9.20
CA ARG A 255 2.08 -19.00 -10.09
C ARG A 255 0.80 -18.70 -9.34
N ILE A 256 0.04 -17.73 -9.84
CA ILE A 256 -1.24 -17.29 -9.29
C ILE A 256 -2.33 -17.75 -10.25
N GLU A 257 -3.37 -18.37 -9.72
CA GLU A 257 -4.48 -18.91 -10.52
C GLU A 257 -5.81 -18.59 -9.84
N ILE A 258 -6.87 -18.43 -10.64
CA ILE A 258 -8.22 -18.36 -10.12
C ILE A 258 -8.52 -19.66 -9.38
N CYS A 259 -9.11 -19.55 -8.18
CA CYS A 259 -9.52 -20.68 -7.37
C CYS A 259 -11.01 -20.68 -7.01
N GLY A 260 -11.74 -19.65 -7.41
CA GLY A 260 -13.15 -19.49 -7.13
C GLY A 260 -13.60 -18.06 -7.37
N GLU A 261 -14.77 -17.72 -6.85
CA GLU A 261 -15.33 -16.38 -6.94
C GLU A 261 -16.13 -16.05 -5.67
N VAL A 262 -16.34 -14.77 -5.43
CA VAL A 262 -17.26 -14.28 -4.41
C VAL A 262 -18.23 -13.31 -5.03
N THR A 263 -19.48 -13.42 -4.65
CA THR A 263 -20.52 -12.47 -5.02
C THR A 263 -20.43 -11.27 -4.09
N THR A 264 -20.15 -10.09 -4.64
CA THR A 264 -20.01 -8.86 -3.86
C THR A 264 -20.63 -7.68 -4.59
N ALA A 265 -21.09 -6.70 -3.83
CA ALA A 265 -21.39 -5.39 -4.37
C ALA A 265 -20.08 -4.64 -4.65
N ALA A 266 -20.02 -3.93 -5.77
CA ALA A 266 -18.87 -3.09 -6.12
C ALA A 266 -18.87 -1.74 -5.39
N LYS A 267 -20.05 -1.30 -4.92
CA LYS A 267 -20.32 -0.06 -4.20
C LYS A 267 -21.52 -0.26 -3.28
N SER A 268 -21.58 0.51 -2.19
CA SER A 268 -22.81 0.64 -1.42
C SER A 268 -23.93 1.26 -2.28
N PRO A 269 -25.19 0.82 -2.15
CA PRO A 269 -26.31 1.42 -2.86
C PRO A 269 -26.55 2.84 -2.35
N LYS A 270 -26.98 3.76 -3.22
CA LYS A 270 -27.54 5.04 -2.74
C LYS A 270 -28.96 4.82 -2.20
N LYS A 271 -29.47 5.80 -1.44
CA LYS A 271 -30.83 5.75 -0.90
C LYS A 271 -31.85 5.52 -2.03
N GLY A 272 -32.55 4.38 -2.00
CA GLY A 272 -33.55 4.00 -3.00
C GLY A 272 -33.01 3.19 -4.19
N GLU A 273 -31.71 2.90 -4.27
CA GLU A 273 -31.14 2.00 -5.27
C GLU A 273 -31.06 0.55 -4.74
N GLU A 274 -31.29 -0.42 -5.63
CA GLU A 274 -31.03 -1.84 -5.32
C GLU A 274 -29.53 -2.16 -5.36
N ILE A 275 -29.12 -3.13 -4.53
CA ILE A 275 -27.73 -3.59 -4.49
C ILE A 275 -27.45 -4.46 -5.72
N GLN A 276 -26.59 -3.96 -6.61
CA GLN A 276 -26.07 -4.76 -7.71
C GLN A 276 -24.88 -5.60 -7.26
N LEU A 277 -25.06 -6.92 -7.32
CA LEU A 277 -24.04 -7.90 -7.00
C LEU A 277 -23.36 -8.41 -8.27
N ALA A 278 -22.05 -8.62 -8.20
CA ALA A 278 -21.26 -9.20 -9.27
C ALA A 278 -20.33 -10.28 -8.72
N ALA A 279 -20.11 -11.33 -9.52
CA ALA A 279 -19.11 -12.34 -9.24
C ALA A 279 -17.70 -11.78 -9.44
N VAL A 280 -16.84 -11.90 -8.42
CA VAL A 280 -15.46 -11.41 -8.45
C VAL A 280 -14.50 -12.59 -8.26
N PRO A 281 -13.63 -12.87 -9.25
CA PRO A 281 -12.65 -13.94 -9.17
C PRO A 281 -11.74 -13.81 -7.96
N GLN A 282 -11.56 -14.94 -7.27
CA GLN A 282 -10.61 -15.12 -6.19
C GLN A 282 -9.39 -15.89 -6.70
N TYR A 283 -8.23 -15.54 -6.15
CA TYR A 283 -6.94 -16.04 -6.61
C TYR A 283 -6.18 -16.71 -5.48
N ARG A 284 -5.44 -17.75 -5.81
CA ARG A 284 -4.48 -18.41 -4.91
C ARG A 284 -3.11 -18.52 -5.55
N VAL A 285 -2.08 -18.66 -4.72
CA VAL A 285 -0.77 -19.11 -5.17
C VAL A 285 -0.82 -20.63 -5.29
N SER A 286 -0.72 -21.16 -6.53
CA SER A 286 -0.68 -22.61 -6.76
C SER A 286 0.73 -23.19 -6.76
N ARG A 287 1.74 -22.34 -6.92
CA ARG A 287 3.16 -22.69 -6.82
C ARG A 287 3.95 -21.50 -6.31
N LEU A 288 4.86 -21.72 -5.35
CA LEU A 288 5.80 -20.73 -4.84
C LEU A 288 7.17 -21.37 -4.64
N GLU A 289 8.17 -20.88 -5.37
CA GLU A 289 9.54 -21.41 -5.34
C GLU A 289 10.51 -20.29 -4.99
N LYS A 290 11.42 -20.54 -4.03
CA LYS A 290 12.51 -19.63 -3.70
C LYS A 290 13.76 -20.04 -4.47
N LYS A 291 14.24 -19.17 -5.35
CA LYS A 291 15.55 -19.29 -5.99
C LYS A 291 16.52 -18.39 -5.25
N VAL A 292 17.40 -19.00 -4.45
CA VAL A 292 18.45 -18.26 -3.75
C VAL A 292 19.44 -17.77 -4.80
N GLY A 293 19.76 -16.47 -4.80
CA GLY A 293 20.80 -15.94 -5.66
C GLY A 293 22.17 -16.41 -5.17
N ASP A 294 23.09 -16.72 -6.08
CA ASP A 294 24.50 -16.90 -5.70
C ASP A 294 24.96 -15.65 -4.94
N ARG A 295 25.69 -15.85 -3.84
CA ARG A 295 26.22 -14.76 -3.00
C ARG A 295 26.85 -13.70 -3.92
N PRO A 296 26.60 -12.40 -3.72
CA PRO A 296 27.41 -11.39 -4.39
C PRO A 296 28.87 -11.68 -4.05
N LYS A 297 29.71 -11.91 -5.08
CA LYS A 297 31.16 -11.88 -4.90
C LYS A 297 31.46 -10.52 -4.29
N VAL A 298 31.91 -10.52 -3.03
CA VAL A 298 32.48 -9.34 -2.41
C VAL A 298 33.62 -8.91 -3.33
N SER A 299 33.42 -7.86 -4.12
CA SER A 299 34.50 -7.23 -4.85
C SER A 299 35.34 -6.52 -3.80
N SER A 300 36.38 -7.21 -3.33
CA SER A 300 37.51 -6.58 -2.67
C SER A 300 38.19 -5.66 -3.69
N GLN A 301 38.03 -4.34 -3.52
CA GLN A 301 39.04 -3.29 -3.70
C GLN A 301 38.39 -1.92 -3.56
#